data_AF-A0A7S2BWJ5-F1
#
_entry.id   AF-A0A7S2BWJ5-F1
#
_cell.length_a   1.000
_cell.length_b   1.000
_cell.length_c   1.000
_cell.angle_alpha   90.00
_cell.angle_beta   90.00
_cell.angle_gamma   90.00
#
_symmetry.space_group_name_H-M   'P 1'
#
loop_
_entity.id
_entity.type
_entity.pdbx_description
1 polymer ?
#
loop_
_entity_poly.entity_id
_entity_poly.type
_entity_poly.pdbx_seq_one_letter_code
_entity_poly.pdbx_strand_id
1 'polypeptide(L)'
;KRLDLRLKHLGVKVVPGTIEEEEFCYIPMGGALPDLTQRVVAVGGAAATVHPSTGYQLCRMLASSTDIAAALSQELAAPSFSPDCAAAAAYRSIWSPSLRLQRDFQVYGGEFLMAQPVEKLRGFFSAFFKLDTILWGGFLAGWPGLPGNEYHDEWNKRLSFALKLFAYMPNEVRLAMMTYAVSYSAEMGPGLLRSFVTPLFGTGPAPYVPTAGSGMARVYTTGDMEAKLEAAKMLAAAPTPGSLPSPQVQESTEKEEALV
;
A
#
# COMPACT_ATOMS: atom_id res chain seq x y z
N LYS A 1 14.58 1.18 25.44
CA LYS A 1 14.10 1.31 24.04
C LYS A 1 14.44 2.71 23.49
N ARG A 2 14.42 2.93 22.16
CA ARG A 2 14.73 4.25 21.55
C ARG A 2 13.74 5.35 21.98
N LEU A 3 12.49 4.99 22.28
CA LEU A 3 11.47 5.87 22.84
C LEU A 3 11.91 6.48 24.18
N ASP A 4 12.35 5.65 25.14
CA ASP A 4 12.78 6.12 26.47
C ASP A 4 13.93 7.13 26.39
N LEU A 5 14.88 6.88 25.48
CA LEU A 5 15.99 7.80 25.22
C LEU A 5 15.48 9.15 24.69
N ARG A 6 14.48 9.14 23.79
CA ARG A 6 13.86 10.37 23.26
C ARG A 6 13.05 11.11 24.31
N LEU A 7 12.24 10.41 25.10
CA LEU A 7 11.46 11.01 26.19
C LEU A 7 12.38 11.66 27.23
N LYS A 8 13.45 10.97 27.63
CA LYS A 8 14.49 11.52 28.52
C LYS A 8 15.16 12.74 27.93
N HIS A 9 15.52 12.71 26.64
CA HIS A 9 16.13 13.85 25.94
C HIS A 9 15.19 15.07 25.90
N LEU A 10 13.89 14.84 25.69
CA LEU A 10 12.85 15.88 25.68
C LEU A 10 12.40 16.31 27.09
N GLY A 11 12.97 15.73 28.15
CA GLY A 11 12.57 16.01 29.54
C GLY A 11 11.17 15.50 29.92
N VAL A 12 10.56 14.66 29.08
CA VAL A 12 9.24 14.07 29.33
C VAL A 12 9.39 12.92 30.31
N LYS A 13 8.80 13.07 31.50
CA LYS A 13 8.76 12.05 32.55
C LYS A 13 7.48 11.25 32.41
N VAL A 14 7.60 9.96 32.09
CA VAL A 14 6.48 9.03 32.17
C VAL A 14 6.22 8.76 33.65
N VAL A 15 4.99 9.01 34.10
CA VAL A 15 4.61 8.75 35.49
C VAL A 15 4.41 7.24 35.64
N PRO A 16 5.04 6.58 36.63
CA PRO A 16 4.82 5.17 36.88
C PRO A 16 3.33 4.86 37.06
N GLY A 17 2.82 3.86 36.34
CA GLY A 17 1.40 3.48 36.39
C GLY A 17 0.46 4.27 35.50
N THR A 18 0.94 5.20 34.65
CA THR A 18 0.09 5.90 33.65
C THR A 18 0.16 5.32 32.25
N ILE A 19 0.91 4.24 32.06
CA ILE A 19 0.87 3.46 30.83
C ILE A 19 -0.27 2.46 31.00
N GLU A 20 -1.39 2.72 30.33
CA GLU A 20 -2.55 1.82 30.34
C GLU A 20 -2.29 0.58 29.48
N GLU A 21 -1.77 0.79 28.27
CA GLU A 21 -1.50 -0.29 27.30
C GLU A 21 -0.27 0.00 26.44
N GLU A 22 0.39 -1.06 25.96
CA GLU A 22 1.41 -1.00 24.90
C GLU A 22 0.86 -1.73 23.67
N GLU A 23 0.51 -0.98 22.64
CA GLU A 23 -0.01 -1.52 21.37
C GLU A 23 1.13 -1.68 20.35
N PHE A 24 1.18 -2.84 19.71
CA PHE A 24 2.05 -3.09 18.56
C PHE A 24 1.26 -2.86 17.27
N CYS A 25 1.53 -1.74 16.60
CA CYS A 25 0.91 -1.43 15.32
C CYS A 25 1.70 -2.05 14.16
N TYR A 26 1.05 -2.89 13.36
CA TYR A 26 1.55 -3.34 12.06
C TYR A 26 0.88 -2.54 10.94
N ILE A 27 1.68 -1.98 10.02
CA ILE A 27 1.19 -1.19 8.90
C ILE A 27 1.65 -1.87 7.60
N PRO A 28 0.73 -2.45 6.78
CA PRO A 28 1.08 -3.17 5.56
C PRO A 28 1.45 -2.19 4.43
N MET A 29 2.67 -1.66 4.46
CA MET A 29 3.20 -0.69 3.50
C MET A 29 3.51 -1.35 2.14
N GLY A 30 2.52 -1.38 1.24
CA GLY A 30 2.71 -1.99 -0.09
C GLY A 30 2.53 -3.51 -0.13
N GLY A 31 1.90 -4.09 0.89
CA GLY A 31 1.54 -5.52 0.94
C GLY A 31 0.59 -5.95 -0.18
N ALA A 32 0.39 -7.27 -0.33
CA ALA A 32 -0.41 -7.84 -1.41
C ALA A 32 -1.81 -7.20 -1.52
N LEU A 33 -2.28 -7.04 -2.76
CA LEU A 33 -3.67 -6.64 -2.99
C LEU A 33 -4.60 -7.74 -2.41
N PRO A 34 -5.78 -7.36 -1.89
CA PRO A 34 -6.79 -8.36 -1.54
C PRO A 34 -7.18 -9.16 -2.79
N ASP A 35 -7.68 -10.38 -2.59
CA ASP A 35 -8.32 -11.13 -3.68
C ASP A 35 -9.48 -10.30 -4.23
N LEU A 36 -9.31 -9.75 -5.43
CA LEU A 36 -10.29 -8.87 -6.07
C LEU A 36 -11.50 -9.64 -6.60
N THR A 37 -11.45 -10.97 -6.56
CA THR A 37 -12.62 -11.78 -6.86
C THR A 37 -13.52 -11.84 -5.63
N GLN A 38 -13.01 -11.90 -4.40
CA GLN A 38 -13.81 -12.22 -3.21
C GLN A 38 -15.08 -11.35 -3.00
N ARG A 39 -16.11 -11.92 -2.37
CA ARG A 39 -17.38 -11.22 -2.08
C ARG A 39 -17.27 -10.18 -0.96
N VAL A 40 -16.33 -10.35 -0.02
CA VAL A 40 -16.15 -9.43 1.11
C VAL A 40 -15.36 -8.23 0.64
N VAL A 41 -15.97 -7.05 0.58
CA VAL A 41 -15.30 -5.84 0.13
C VAL A 41 -14.41 -5.28 1.23
N ALA A 42 -13.09 -5.30 1.01
CA ALA A 42 -12.12 -4.68 1.90
C ALA A 42 -12.12 -3.15 1.75
N VAL A 43 -11.78 -2.43 2.83
CA VAL A 43 -11.64 -0.96 2.87
C VAL A 43 -10.35 -0.59 3.62
N GLY A 44 -9.72 0.52 3.23
CA GLY A 44 -8.54 1.05 3.93
C GLY A 44 -7.33 0.12 3.89
N GLY A 45 -6.69 -0.09 5.03
CA GLY A 45 -5.54 -1.00 5.16
C GLY A 45 -5.82 -2.41 4.65
N ALA A 46 -7.01 -2.97 4.92
CA ALA A 46 -7.41 -4.28 4.41
C ALA A 46 -7.55 -4.31 2.88
N ALA A 47 -7.84 -3.15 2.27
CA ALA A 47 -7.87 -3.01 0.82
C ALA A 47 -6.49 -2.72 0.21
N ALA A 48 -5.42 -2.67 1.00
CA ALA A 48 -4.07 -2.26 0.59
C ALA A 48 -3.98 -0.80 0.10
N THR A 49 -4.82 0.11 0.60
CA THR A 49 -4.77 1.55 0.27
C THR A 49 -3.77 2.33 1.12
N VAL A 50 -2.91 1.66 1.89
CA VAL A 50 -1.79 2.27 2.63
C VAL A 50 -0.73 2.73 1.65
N HIS A 51 -0.21 3.95 1.80
CA HIS A 51 0.84 4.46 0.91
C HIS A 51 2.15 3.67 1.14
N PRO A 52 2.69 2.98 0.13
CA PRO A 52 3.82 2.05 0.31
C PRO A 52 5.09 2.66 0.88
N SER A 53 5.35 3.95 0.64
CA SER A 53 6.59 4.60 1.10
C SER A 53 6.44 5.38 2.42
N THR A 54 5.22 5.61 2.92
CA THR A 54 4.99 6.50 4.08
C THR A 54 4.09 5.89 5.16
N GLY A 55 3.33 4.84 4.84
CA GLY A 55 2.32 4.30 5.74
C GLY A 55 1.05 5.16 5.84
N TYR A 56 0.94 6.26 5.08
CA TYR A 56 -0.24 7.12 5.13
C TYR A 56 -1.45 6.44 4.51
N GLN A 57 -2.56 6.39 5.26
CA GLN A 57 -3.78 5.72 4.80
C GLN A 57 -5.07 6.49 5.03
N LEU A 58 -5.18 7.34 6.07
CA LEU A 58 -6.48 7.89 6.49
C LEU A 58 -7.20 8.64 5.35
N CYS A 59 -6.53 9.59 4.71
CA CYS A 59 -7.12 10.34 3.60
C CYS A 59 -7.36 9.46 2.36
N ARG A 60 -6.46 8.50 2.09
CA ARG A 60 -6.60 7.55 0.96
C ARG A 60 -7.82 6.65 1.16
N MET A 61 -8.02 6.15 2.38
CA MET A 61 -9.18 5.36 2.78
C MET A 61 -10.45 6.16 2.57
N LEU A 62 -10.55 7.37 3.14
CA LEU A 62 -11.74 8.22 3.00
C LEU A 62 -12.05 8.54 1.54
N ALA A 63 -11.04 8.87 0.74
CA ALA A 63 -11.20 9.12 -0.70
C ALA A 63 -11.60 7.86 -1.48
N SER A 64 -11.03 6.69 -1.17
CA SER A 64 -11.40 5.44 -1.82
C SER A 64 -12.83 5.01 -1.49
N SER A 65 -13.30 5.29 -0.27
CA SER A 65 -14.63 4.89 0.20
C SER A 65 -15.77 5.53 -0.61
N THR A 66 -15.57 6.71 -1.19
CA THR A 66 -16.60 7.37 -2.02
C THR A 66 -16.87 6.57 -3.30
N ASP A 67 -15.80 6.11 -3.95
CA ASP A 67 -15.92 5.31 -5.19
C ASP A 67 -16.44 3.91 -4.92
N ILE A 68 -16.09 3.31 -3.78
CA ILE A 68 -16.69 2.05 -3.31
C ILE A 68 -18.19 2.22 -3.12
N ALA A 69 -18.61 3.24 -2.35
CA ALA A 69 -20.01 3.47 -2.03
C ALA A 69 -20.84 3.75 -3.30
N ALA A 70 -20.29 4.54 -4.24
CA ALA A 70 -20.93 4.81 -5.51
C ALA A 70 -21.12 3.54 -6.35
N ALA A 71 -20.08 2.70 -6.47
CA ALA A 71 -20.15 1.43 -7.20
C ALA A 71 -21.17 0.47 -6.58
N LEU A 72 -21.17 0.33 -5.25
CA LEU A 72 -22.14 -0.51 -4.53
C LEU A 72 -23.57 0.00 -4.69
N SER A 73 -23.79 1.31 -4.59
CA SER A 73 -25.11 1.92 -4.76
C SER A 73 -25.70 1.65 -6.16
N GLN A 74 -24.87 1.72 -7.20
CA GLN A 74 -25.28 1.43 -8.57
C GLN A 74 -25.69 -0.04 -8.76
N GLU A 75 -24.92 -0.98 -8.20
CA GLU A 75 -25.21 -2.41 -8.29
C GLU A 75 -26.45 -2.80 -7.46
N LEU A 76 -26.69 -2.13 -6.33
CA LEU A 76 -27.90 -2.31 -5.53
C LEU A 76 -29.17 -1.77 -6.23
N ALA A 77 -29.03 -0.73 -7.05
CA ALA A 77 -30.13 -0.16 -7.82
C ALA A 77 -30.44 -0.94 -9.12
N ALA A 78 -29.59 -1.91 -9.50
CA ALA A 78 -29.78 -2.68 -10.71
C ALA A 78 -31.04 -3.58 -10.63
N PRO A 79 -31.77 -3.80 -11.75
CA PRO A 79 -32.98 -4.62 -11.75
C PRO A 79 -32.79 -6.06 -11.23
N SER A 80 -31.59 -6.62 -11.43
CA SER A 80 -31.20 -7.91 -10.88
C SER A 80 -29.94 -7.75 -10.03
N PHE A 81 -30.12 -7.63 -8.72
CA PHE A 81 -29.02 -7.56 -7.77
C PHE A 81 -28.20 -8.85 -7.77
N SER A 82 -26.88 -8.70 -7.81
CA SER A 82 -25.92 -9.77 -7.61
C SER A 82 -24.85 -9.31 -6.61
N PRO A 83 -24.71 -9.98 -5.45
CA PRO A 83 -23.69 -9.61 -4.48
C PRO A 83 -22.26 -9.77 -5.03
N ASP A 84 -22.06 -10.72 -5.95
CA ASP A 84 -20.76 -10.93 -6.59
C ASP A 84 -20.43 -9.79 -7.57
N CYS A 85 -21.43 -9.29 -8.31
CA CYS A 85 -21.25 -8.12 -9.17
C CYS A 85 -20.97 -6.86 -8.34
N ALA A 86 -21.67 -6.68 -7.23
CA ALA A 86 -21.45 -5.58 -6.29
C ALA A 86 -20.01 -5.57 -5.75
N ALA A 87 -19.51 -6.72 -5.27
CA ALA A 87 -18.15 -6.84 -4.77
C ALA A 87 -17.10 -6.58 -5.87
N ALA A 88 -17.29 -7.17 -7.05
CA ALA A 88 -16.39 -6.94 -8.19
C ALA A 88 -16.40 -5.48 -8.68
N ALA A 89 -17.55 -4.81 -8.65
CA ALA A 89 -17.66 -3.38 -8.97
C ALA A 89 -16.89 -2.51 -7.96
N ALA A 90 -17.06 -2.79 -6.65
CA ALA A 90 -16.32 -2.11 -5.60
C ALA A 90 -14.80 -2.29 -5.73
N TYR A 91 -14.32 -3.52 -5.96
CA TYR A 91 -12.88 -3.75 -6.16
C TYR A 91 -12.33 -3.10 -7.44
N ARG A 92 -13.13 -3.04 -8.51
CA ARG A 92 -12.75 -2.35 -9.74
C ARG A 92 -12.64 -0.83 -9.58
N SER A 93 -13.44 -0.24 -8.69
CA SER A 93 -13.39 1.21 -8.46
C SER A 93 -12.10 1.63 -7.75
N ILE A 94 -11.64 0.84 -6.76
CA ILE A 94 -10.41 1.16 -5.99
C ILE A 94 -9.13 0.57 -6.56
N TRP A 95 -9.21 -0.53 -7.33
CA TRP A 95 -8.06 -1.16 -7.98
C TRP A 95 -8.26 -1.25 -9.48
N SER A 96 -8.55 -0.11 -10.10
CA SER A 96 -8.49 0.03 -11.56
C SER A 96 -7.04 -0.14 -12.06
N PRO A 97 -6.84 -0.46 -13.36
CA PRO A 97 -5.48 -0.66 -13.88
C PRO A 97 -4.56 0.55 -13.68
N SER A 98 -5.07 1.79 -13.82
CA SER A 98 -4.27 3.00 -13.60
C SER A 98 -3.84 3.16 -12.14
N LEU A 99 -4.73 2.86 -11.18
CA LEU A 99 -4.42 2.92 -9.75
C LEU A 99 -3.42 1.85 -9.31
N ARG A 100 -3.48 0.65 -9.90
CA ARG A 100 -2.47 -0.38 -9.69
C ARG A 100 -1.10 0.08 -10.18
N LEU A 101 -1.02 0.67 -11.38
CA LEU A 101 0.25 1.20 -11.91
C LEU A 101 0.79 2.36 -11.06
N GLN A 102 -0.08 3.23 -10.54
CA GLN A 102 0.33 4.28 -9.61
C GLN A 102 0.86 3.68 -8.29
N ARG A 103 0.17 2.69 -7.73
CA ARG A 103 0.61 1.96 -6.54
C ARG A 103 1.95 1.28 -6.79
N ASP A 104 2.13 0.59 -7.91
CA ASP A 104 3.36 -0.14 -8.22
C ASP A 104 4.55 0.83 -8.34
N PHE A 105 4.32 2.03 -8.90
CA PHE A 105 5.31 3.10 -8.89
C PHE A 105 5.71 3.52 -7.46
N GLN A 106 4.75 3.61 -6.53
CA GLN A 106 5.00 3.93 -5.12
C GLN A 106 5.70 2.79 -4.37
N VAL A 107 5.30 1.53 -4.63
CA VAL A 107 5.94 0.32 -4.07
C VAL A 107 7.41 0.29 -4.46
N TYR A 108 7.72 0.44 -5.75
CA TYR A 108 9.10 0.52 -6.23
C TYR A 108 9.91 1.60 -5.50
N GLY A 109 9.32 2.79 -5.33
CA GLY A 109 9.96 3.86 -4.56
C GLY A 109 10.25 3.46 -3.11
N GLY A 110 9.32 2.76 -2.46
CA GLY A 110 9.50 2.23 -1.10
C GLY A 110 10.59 1.15 -1.02
N GLU A 111 10.56 0.16 -1.91
CA GLU A 111 11.54 -0.94 -1.95
C GLU A 111 12.95 -0.44 -2.25
N PHE A 112 13.10 0.49 -3.19
CA PHE A 112 14.37 1.15 -3.46
C PHE A 112 14.94 1.77 -2.18
N LEU A 113 14.13 2.55 -1.44
CA LEU A 113 14.55 3.19 -0.20
C LEU A 113 14.95 2.18 0.88
N MET A 114 14.19 1.09 1.04
CA MET A 114 14.52 0.03 2.00
C MET A 114 15.85 -0.66 1.69
N ALA A 115 16.22 -0.75 0.42
CA ALA A 115 17.49 -1.34 -0.01
C ALA A 115 18.71 -0.41 0.15
N GLN A 116 18.52 0.87 0.50
CA GLN A 116 19.60 1.85 0.54
C GLN A 116 20.23 2.04 1.93
N PRO A 117 21.56 2.23 2.01
CA PRO A 117 22.21 2.66 3.24
C PRO A 117 21.89 4.14 3.55
N VAL A 118 22.13 4.55 4.80
CA VAL A 118 21.71 5.85 5.33
C VAL A 118 22.28 7.04 4.56
N GLU A 119 23.49 6.92 3.99
CA GLU A 119 24.13 7.95 3.18
C GLU A 119 23.33 8.24 1.90
N LYS A 120 22.87 7.18 1.22
CA LYS A 120 22.06 7.31 0.00
C LYS A 120 20.67 7.81 0.32
N LEU A 121 20.07 7.38 1.45
CA LEU A 121 18.79 7.89 1.93
C LEU A 121 18.84 9.40 2.15
N ARG A 122 19.89 9.93 2.80
CA ARG A 122 20.06 11.39 2.97
C ARG A 122 20.11 12.12 1.64
N GLY A 123 20.86 11.59 0.67
CA GLY A 123 20.96 12.15 -0.67
C GLY A 123 19.63 12.12 -1.43
N PHE A 124 18.88 11.02 -1.33
CA PHE A 124 17.55 10.89 -1.91
C PHE A 124 16.58 11.92 -1.31
N PHE A 125 16.43 11.96 0.01
CA PHE A 125 15.48 12.87 0.65
C PHE A 125 15.89 14.34 0.45
N SER A 126 17.19 14.64 0.41
CA SER A 126 17.65 15.99 0.06
C SER A 126 17.24 16.39 -1.37
N ALA A 127 17.17 15.46 -2.31
CA ALA A 127 16.71 15.72 -3.67
C ALA A 127 15.17 15.78 -3.75
N PHE A 128 14.49 14.87 -3.07
CA PHE A 128 13.03 14.78 -3.02
C PHE A 128 12.39 16.05 -2.49
N PHE A 129 12.89 16.58 -1.37
CA PHE A 129 12.36 17.81 -0.77
C PHE A 129 12.84 19.10 -1.45
N LYS A 130 13.71 19.03 -2.47
CA LYS A 130 14.02 20.17 -3.35
C LYS A 130 12.99 20.36 -4.46
N LEU A 131 12.17 19.34 -4.74
CA LEU A 131 11.05 19.48 -5.65
C LEU A 131 10.01 20.45 -5.07
N ASP A 132 9.18 21.01 -5.95
CA ASP A 132 8.02 21.78 -5.52
C ASP A 132 7.11 20.93 -4.59
N THR A 133 6.58 21.56 -3.54
CA THR A 133 5.73 20.91 -2.54
C THR A 133 4.51 20.25 -3.13
N ILE A 134 3.93 20.79 -4.20
CA ILE A 134 2.79 20.17 -4.88
C ILE A 134 3.21 18.83 -5.51
N LEU A 135 4.42 18.74 -6.07
CA LEU A 135 4.91 17.51 -6.70
C LEU A 135 5.22 16.44 -5.65
N TRP A 136 6.05 16.75 -4.66
CA TRP A 136 6.43 15.73 -3.68
C TRP A 136 5.28 15.44 -2.71
N GLY A 137 4.49 16.44 -2.32
CA GLY A 137 3.29 16.27 -1.49
C GLY A 137 2.22 15.45 -2.19
N GLY A 138 1.99 15.70 -3.48
CA GLY A 138 1.09 14.91 -4.32
C GLY A 138 1.50 13.45 -4.44
N PHE A 139 2.81 13.17 -4.50
CA PHE A 139 3.32 11.80 -4.49
C PHE A 139 2.95 11.09 -3.18
N LEU A 140 3.18 11.73 -2.02
CA LEU A 140 2.90 11.16 -0.70
C LEU A 140 1.40 11.06 -0.39
N ALA A 141 0.57 11.92 -0.96
CA ALA A 141 -0.88 11.82 -0.90
C ALA A 141 -1.35 10.61 -1.72
N GLY A 142 -0.95 10.55 -3.00
CA GLY A 142 -0.90 9.33 -3.78
C GLY A 142 -2.24 8.61 -3.96
N TRP A 143 -3.34 9.35 -4.12
CA TRP A 143 -4.68 8.83 -4.40
C TRP A 143 -5.54 9.87 -5.15
N PRO A 144 -6.43 9.45 -6.07
CA PRO A 144 -7.36 10.37 -6.74
C PRO A 144 -8.17 11.23 -5.77
N GLY A 145 -8.41 12.48 -6.15
CA GLY A 145 -9.14 13.44 -5.32
C GLY A 145 -8.33 14.05 -4.17
N LEU A 146 -7.11 13.56 -3.89
CA LEU A 146 -6.20 14.19 -2.94
C LEU A 146 -5.32 15.25 -3.62
N PRO A 147 -4.96 16.34 -2.91
CA PRO A 147 -4.19 17.44 -3.49
C PRO A 147 -2.86 17.00 -4.12
N GLY A 148 -2.60 17.43 -5.35
CA GLY A 148 -1.35 17.17 -6.08
C GLY A 148 -1.30 15.80 -6.74
N ASN A 149 -2.30 14.92 -6.56
CA ASN A 149 -2.32 13.61 -7.20
C ASN A 149 -2.45 13.70 -8.72
N GLU A 150 -3.02 14.79 -9.24
CA GLU A 150 -3.13 15.11 -10.66
C GLU A 150 -1.78 15.21 -11.38
N TYR A 151 -0.66 15.21 -10.64
CA TYR A 151 0.71 15.14 -11.16
C TYR A 151 1.31 13.71 -11.13
N HIS A 152 0.53 12.69 -10.76
CA HIS A 152 0.99 11.30 -10.57
C HIS A 152 -0.01 10.22 -11.03
N ASP A 153 -1.23 10.61 -11.37
CA ASP A 153 -2.31 9.72 -11.81
C ASP A 153 -2.03 9.05 -13.18
N GLU A 154 -1.32 9.73 -14.07
CA GLU A 154 -0.96 9.26 -15.40
C GLU A 154 0.53 8.87 -15.53
N TRP A 155 0.83 7.96 -16.46
CA TRP A 155 2.19 7.42 -16.67
C TRP A 155 3.21 8.50 -17.03
N ASN A 156 2.85 9.44 -17.90
CA ASN A 156 3.70 10.54 -18.37
C ASN A 156 4.03 11.50 -17.23
N LYS A 157 3.09 11.71 -16.30
CA LYS A 157 3.29 12.58 -15.14
C LYS A 157 4.19 11.91 -14.10
N ARG A 158 4.00 10.60 -13.85
CA ARG A 158 4.95 9.80 -13.04
C ARG A 158 6.36 9.78 -13.62
N LEU A 159 6.49 9.61 -14.93
CA LEU A 159 7.77 9.68 -15.63
C LEU A 159 8.40 11.08 -15.50
N SER A 160 7.62 12.14 -15.71
CA SER A 160 8.08 13.53 -15.53
C SER A 160 8.58 13.78 -14.11
N PHE A 161 7.83 13.31 -13.09
CA PHE A 161 8.22 13.41 -11.70
C PHE A 161 9.54 12.65 -11.43
N ALA A 162 9.67 11.41 -11.92
CA ALA A 162 10.88 10.62 -11.74
C ALA A 162 12.11 11.27 -12.40
N LEU A 163 11.96 11.83 -13.60
CA LEU A 163 13.05 12.54 -14.29
C LEU A 163 13.45 13.83 -13.55
N LYS A 164 12.48 14.60 -13.06
CA LYS A 164 12.74 15.79 -12.23
C LYS A 164 13.49 15.39 -10.95
N LEU A 165 13.00 14.38 -10.24
CA LEU A 165 13.65 13.87 -9.03
C LEU A 165 15.09 13.44 -9.32
N PHE A 166 15.30 12.65 -10.38
CA PHE A 166 16.62 12.18 -10.82
C PHE A 166 17.58 13.34 -11.10
N ALA A 167 17.09 14.44 -11.70
CA ALA A 167 17.88 15.63 -11.96
C ALA A 167 18.40 16.30 -10.67
N TYR A 168 17.66 16.23 -9.56
CA TYR A 168 18.12 16.76 -8.26
C TYR A 168 19.00 15.81 -7.44
N MET A 169 19.01 14.51 -7.78
CA MET A 169 19.77 13.51 -7.03
C MET A 169 21.30 13.68 -7.17
N PRO A 170 22.08 13.45 -6.10
CA PRO A 170 23.52 13.27 -6.20
C PRO A 170 23.88 12.10 -7.14
N ASN A 171 25.01 12.17 -7.84
CA ASN A 171 25.46 11.13 -8.79
C ASN A 171 25.50 9.74 -8.17
N GLU A 172 25.92 9.68 -6.92
CA GLU A 172 25.96 8.46 -6.12
C GLU A 172 24.60 7.80 -5.88
N VAL A 173 23.54 8.61 -5.76
CA VAL A 173 22.16 8.12 -5.61
C VAL A 173 21.57 7.76 -6.97
N ARG A 174 21.88 8.54 -8.02
CA ARG A 174 21.51 8.21 -9.40
C ARG A 174 22.03 6.83 -9.82
N LEU A 175 23.31 6.55 -9.56
CA LEU A 175 23.91 5.25 -9.88
C LEU A 175 23.22 4.12 -9.11
N ALA A 176 22.95 4.32 -7.82
CA ALA A 176 22.24 3.33 -7.00
C ALA A 176 20.83 3.06 -7.55
N MET A 177 20.08 4.10 -7.91
CA MET A 177 18.73 3.95 -8.47
C MET A 177 18.74 3.27 -9.84
N MET A 178 19.70 3.58 -10.72
CA MET A 178 19.84 2.90 -12.01
C MET A 178 20.21 1.43 -11.84
N THR A 179 21.13 1.11 -10.93
CA THR A 179 21.53 -0.28 -10.65
C THR A 179 20.37 -1.08 -10.06
N TYR A 180 19.61 -0.46 -9.16
CA TYR A 180 18.40 -1.05 -8.59
C TYR A 180 17.32 -1.26 -9.67
N ALA A 181 17.07 -0.29 -10.55
CA ALA A 181 16.10 -0.44 -11.64
C ALA A 181 16.44 -1.61 -12.58
N VAL A 182 17.72 -1.81 -12.89
CA VAL A 182 18.19 -2.92 -13.74
C VAL A 182 18.00 -4.27 -13.05
N SER A 183 18.44 -4.41 -11.80
CA SER A 183 18.28 -5.64 -11.03
C SER A 183 16.80 -5.98 -10.80
N TYR A 184 16.00 -5.00 -10.39
CA TYR A 184 14.56 -5.15 -10.23
C TYR A 184 13.87 -5.60 -11.53
N SER A 185 14.22 -5.01 -12.68
CA SER A 185 13.63 -5.39 -13.97
C SER A 185 14.06 -6.79 -14.42
N ALA A 186 15.26 -7.24 -14.04
CA ALA A 186 15.73 -8.59 -14.32
C ALA A 186 15.01 -9.64 -13.47
N GLU A 187 14.70 -9.33 -12.21
CA GLU A 187 14.03 -10.24 -11.28
C GLU A 187 12.51 -10.25 -11.45
N MET A 188 11.88 -9.08 -11.54
CA MET A 188 10.42 -8.89 -11.53
C MET A 188 9.82 -8.68 -12.93
N GLY A 189 10.65 -8.66 -13.97
CA GLY A 189 10.23 -8.45 -15.35
C GLY A 189 9.78 -7.01 -15.65
N PRO A 190 9.00 -6.78 -16.72
CA PRO A 190 8.67 -5.44 -17.21
C PRO A 190 7.64 -4.69 -16.36
N GLY A 191 7.25 -5.21 -15.18
CA GLY A 191 6.22 -4.61 -14.32
C GLY A 191 6.51 -3.16 -13.96
N LEU A 192 7.77 -2.87 -13.60
CA LEU A 192 8.23 -1.49 -13.35
C LEU A 192 8.11 -0.60 -14.59
N LEU A 193 8.60 -1.09 -15.74
CA LEU A 193 8.56 -0.37 -17.00
C LEU A 193 7.12 -0.07 -17.44
N ARG A 194 6.16 -0.93 -17.11
CA ARG A 194 4.73 -0.71 -17.37
C ARG A 194 4.18 0.50 -16.61
N SER A 195 4.64 0.73 -15.38
CA SER A 195 4.23 1.88 -14.55
C SER A 195 4.80 3.21 -15.04
N PHE A 196 5.96 3.16 -15.71
CA PHE A 196 6.63 4.32 -16.31
C PHE A 196 6.25 4.60 -17.76
N VAL A 197 5.94 3.56 -18.56
CA VAL A 197 5.76 3.67 -20.01
C VAL A 197 4.61 2.76 -20.47
N THR A 198 3.44 2.99 -19.89
CA THR A 198 2.22 2.20 -20.16
C THR A 198 1.88 2.05 -21.66
N PRO A 199 2.05 3.05 -22.55
CA PRO A 199 1.76 2.88 -23.98
C PRO A 199 2.54 1.76 -24.68
N LEU A 200 3.73 1.41 -24.18
CA LEU A 200 4.56 0.35 -24.78
C LEU A 200 4.28 -1.04 -24.20
N PHE A 201 3.70 -1.12 -22.99
CA PHE A 201 3.56 -2.38 -22.23
C PHE A 201 2.12 -2.73 -21.83
N GLY A 202 1.15 -1.90 -22.24
CA GLY A 202 -0.28 -2.04 -21.91
C GLY A 202 -0.58 -1.81 -20.43
N THR A 203 -1.86 -1.85 -20.05
CA THR A 203 -2.31 -1.67 -18.66
C THR A 203 -2.32 -2.97 -17.84
N GLY A 204 -1.88 -4.08 -18.44
CA GLY A 204 -1.99 -5.42 -17.85
C GLY A 204 -3.38 -6.06 -18.07
N PRO A 205 -3.66 -7.20 -17.41
CA PRO A 205 -4.94 -7.89 -17.57
C PRO A 205 -6.10 -7.05 -17.04
N ALA A 206 -7.23 -7.09 -17.75
CA ALA A 206 -8.45 -6.43 -17.32
C ALA A 206 -8.90 -6.97 -15.94
N PRO A 207 -9.49 -6.13 -15.08
CA PRO A 207 -10.07 -6.60 -13.83
C PRO A 207 -11.13 -7.68 -14.06
N TYR A 208 -11.29 -8.58 -13.09
CA TYR A 208 -12.32 -9.62 -13.12
C TYR A 208 -13.73 -9.02 -13.23
N VAL A 209 -14.60 -9.65 -14.03
CA VAL A 209 -16.00 -9.27 -14.21
C VAL A 209 -16.85 -10.54 -14.12
N PRO A 210 -17.60 -10.76 -13.02
CA PRO A 210 -18.50 -11.89 -12.93
C PRO A 210 -19.72 -11.67 -13.84
N THR A 211 -20.25 -12.75 -14.40
CA THR A 211 -21.58 -12.76 -15.01
C THR A 211 -22.62 -13.16 -13.97
N ALA A 212 -23.80 -12.51 -14.00
CA ALA A 212 -24.91 -12.84 -13.12
C ALA A 212 -25.27 -14.33 -13.26
N GLY A 213 -25.23 -15.08 -12.16
CA GLY A 213 -25.46 -16.53 -12.14
C GLY A 213 -24.20 -17.40 -12.26
N SER A 214 -23.03 -16.83 -12.57
CA SER A 214 -21.76 -17.54 -12.37
C SER A 214 -21.40 -17.49 -10.89
N GLY A 215 -21.60 -18.60 -10.19
CA GLY A 215 -21.13 -18.72 -8.82
C GLY A 215 -19.62 -18.52 -8.81
N MET A 216 -19.14 -17.65 -7.93
CA MET A 216 -17.71 -17.45 -7.79
C MET A 216 -17.06 -18.68 -7.16
N ALA A 217 -16.56 -19.56 -8.01
CA ALA A 217 -15.91 -20.80 -7.59
C ALA A 217 -14.44 -20.52 -7.27
N ARG A 218 -14.13 -20.07 -6.05
CA ARG A 218 -12.82 -20.31 -5.42
C ARG A 218 -12.84 -20.02 -3.93
N VAL A 219 -12.27 -20.98 -3.19
CA VAL A 219 -11.92 -20.89 -1.78
C VAL A 219 -10.82 -19.83 -1.63
N TYR A 220 -10.96 -18.98 -0.63
CA TYR A 220 -10.02 -17.93 -0.24
C TYR A 220 -8.60 -18.48 -0.06
N THR A 221 -7.72 -18.35 -1.06
CA THR A 221 -6.34 -18.87 -0.97
C THR A 221 -5.24 -17.80 -1.01
N THR A 222 -5.57 -16.52 -1.22
CA THR A 222 -4.56 -15.48 -1.41
C THR A 222 -5.07 -14.11 -0.94
N GLY A 223 -4.32 -13.42 -0.08
CA GLY A 223 -4.69 -12.14 0.53
C GLY A 223 -3.61 -11.66 1.51
N ASP A 224 -3.97 -10.87 2.52
CA ASP A 224 -3.08 -10.32 3.56
C ASP A 224 -2.60 -11.35 4.61
N MET A 225 -2.68 -12.65 4.30
CA MET A 225 -2.34 -13.72 5.25
C MET A 225 -0.89 -13.63 5.72
N GLU A 226 0.06 -13.35 4.82
CA GLU A 226 1.46 -13.18 5.22
C GLU A 226 1.66 -12.02 6.21
N ALA A 227 0.97 -10.89 5.96
CA ALA A 227 0.99 -9.73 6.85
C ALA A 227 0.38 -10.05 8.23
N LYS A 228 -0.73 -10.80 8.27
CA LYS A 228 -1.35 -11.26 9.51
C LYS A 228 -0.46 -12.21 10.30
N LEU A 229 0.20 -13.14 9.61
CA LEU A 229 1.15 -14.07 10.22
C LEU A 229 2.38 -13.35 10.78
N GLU A 230 2.90 -12.37 10.05
CA GLU A 230 4.00 -11.52 10.54
C GLU A 230 3.59 -10.74 11.80
N ALA A 231 2.41 -10.12 11.78
CA ALA A 231 1.87 -9.42 12.95
C ALA A 231 1.68 -10.37 14.15
N ALA A 232 1.16 -11.58 13.93
CA ALA A 232 1.02 -12.59 14.97
C ALA A 232 2.38 -12.98 15.58
N LYS A 233 3.40 -13.20 14.75
CA LYS A 233 4.77 -13.50 15.20
C LYS A 233 5.37 -12.35 16.02
N MET A 234 5.15 -11.10 15.61
CA MET A 234 5.60 -9.92 16.34
C MET A 234 4.95 -9.81 17.72
N LEU A 235 3.64 -10.08 17.80
CA LEU A 235 2.89 -10.10 19.07
C LEU A 235 3.35 -11.24 19.98
N ALA A 236 3.60 -12.43 19.44
CA ALA A 236 4.13 -13.57 20.20
C ALA A 236 5.56 -13.32 20.73
N ALA A 237 6.37 -12.54 20.01
CA ALA A 237 7.71 -12.15 20.43
C ALA A 237 7.73 -10.95 21.40
N ALA A 238 6.58 -10.35 21.70
CA ALA A 238 6.50 -9.20 22.60
C ALA A 238 6.82 -9.61 24.05
N PRO A 239 7.70 -8.87 24.75
CA PRO A 239 8.17 -9.24 26.09
C PRO A 239 7.14 -9.04 27.20
N THR A 240 5.96 -8.49 26.91
CA THR A 240 4.95 -8.14 27.91
C THR A 240 3.71 -9.03 27.72
N PRO A 241 3.40 -9.94 28.66
CA PRO A 241 2.16 -10.73 28.60
C PRO A 241 0.98 -9.80 28.90
N GLY A 242 0.29 -9.34 27.85
CA GLY A 242 -0.85 -8.42 28.01
C GLY A 242 -1.37 -7.77 26.73
N SER A 243 -0.57 -7.69 25.65
CA SER A 243 -1.10 -7.25 24.36
C SER A 243 -1.88 -8.40 23.72
N LEU A 244 -3.21 -8.39 23.89
CA LEU A 244 -4.06 -9.35 23.19
C LEU A 244 -3.98 -9.06 21.68
N PRO A 245 -3.79 -10.09 20.83
CA PRO A 245 -3.89 -9.91 19.39
C PRO A 245 -5.27 -9.38 19.02
N SER A 246 -5.35 -8.61 17.93
CA SER A 246 -6.67 -8.24 17.42
C SER A 246 -7.47 -9.51 17.09
N PRO A 247 -8.81 -9.50 17.19
CA PRO A 247 -9.63 -10.70 16.92
C PRO A 247 -9.36 -11.34 15.56
N GLN A 248 -9.00 -10.53 14.55
CA GLN A 248 -8.67 -11.03 13.20
C GLN A 248 -7.30 -11.72 13.14
N VAL A 249 -6.33 -11.29 13.95
CA VAL A 249 -5.03 -11.95 14.07
C VAL A 249 -5.20 -13.27 14.80
N GLN A 250 -5.97 -13.27 15.89
CA GLN A 250 -6.25 -14.47 16.69
C GLN A 250 -6.94 -15.58 15.88
N GLU A 251 -7.97 -15.24 15.10
CA GLU A 251 -8.70 -16.20 14.26
C GLU A 251 -7.83 -16.79 13.14
N SER A 252 -6.83 -16.05 12.65
CA SER A 252 -5.91 -16.53 11.62
C SER A 252 -4.92 -17.56 12.14
N THR A 253 -4.42 -17.37 13.37
CA THR A 253 -3.56 -18.32 14.08
C THR A 253 -4.27 -19.62 14.43
N GLU A 254 -5.52 -19.55 14.92
CA GLU A 254 -6.32 -20.73 15.29
C GLU A 254 -6.65 -21.62 14.08
N LYS A 255 -6.85 -21.03 12.90
CA LYS A 255 -7.09 -21.78 11.66
C LYS A 255 -5.85 -22.51 11.15
N GLU A 256 -4.65 -21.96 11.36
CA GLU A 256 -3.40 -22.60 10.95
C GLU A 256 -3.05 -23.77 11.88
N GLU A 257 -3.27 -23.63 13.19
CA GLU A 257 -3.13 -24.74 14.16
C GLU A 257 -4.10 -25.90 13.90
N ALA A 258 -5.28 -25.63 13.34
CA ALA A 258 -6.24 -26.66 12.94
C ALA A 258 -5.89 -27.37 11.62
N LEU A 259 -4.89 -26.86 10.89
CA LEU A 259 -4.44 -27.36 9.57
C LEU A 259 -3.09 -28.12 9.63
N VAL A 260 -2.46 -28.17 10.81
CA VAL A 260 -1.22 -28.93 11.12
C VAL A 260 -1.57 -30.17 11.94
#